data_AF-A0A8H7HU96-F1
#
_entry.id   AF-A0A8H7HU96-F1
#
_cell.length_a   1.000
_cell.length_b   1.000
_cell.length_c   1.000
_cell.angle_alpha   90.00
_cell.angle_beta   90.00
_cell.angle_gamma   90.00
#
_symmetry.space_group_name_H-M   'P 1'
#
loop_
_entity.id
_entity.type
_entity.pdbx_description
1 polymer ?
#
loop_
_entity_poly.entity_id
_entity_poly.type
_entity_poly.pdbx_seq_one_letter_code
_entity_poly.pdbx_strand_id
1 'polypeptide(L)'
;MPPADTELDAYEILGLTIEATEKDIKSTYRKLSLKVHPDRHPNNPEAAAKFHELNQAYELLLDPTKRSALDASRKIKLARAERFAAYDSKRKGLQDELEERERAFKKARVVKAQAEQALQEELQRLGEEGRRRRKEKEELLSKNEPEQLAKRSRPPGPVVSGQPPIGPHDTTVRLKYKLASHPTLTTATALAAQLAVFGPVDTGAIVISLKTNKKQPDKPPKFATALVPFETAGDAYSCLCSSGKVDRGLDGIEVSWVTEDEPEIIKWLRVQGNTISNAPQSQDGDAYSSFPTDPTPDAGAPLAQPGLDYESVTLMRMRQLERERLEREILEQEATEE
;
A
#
# COMPACT_ATOMS: atom_id res chain seq x y z
N MET A 1 29.27 70.20 21.57
CA MET A 1 28.33 69.06 21.66
C MET A 1 29.11 67.92 22.31
N PRO A 2 28.82 67.54 23.57
CA PRO A 2 29.57 66.48 24.24
C PRO A 2 29.31 65.14 23.52
N PRO A 3 30.30 64.24 23.42
CA PRO A 3 30.21 63.01 22.62
C PRO A 3 29.20 62.02 23.21
N ALA A 4 28.45 61.36 22.32
CA ALA A 4 27.31 60.47 22.61
C ALA A 4 27.68 59.12 23.27
N ASP A 5 28.97 58.88 23.51
CA ASP A 5 29.51 57.62 24.05
C ASP A 5 29.68 57.65 25.58
N THR A 6 29.47 58.81 26.21
CA THR A 6 29.64 59.02 27.66
C THR A 6 28.68 58.24 28.56
N GLU A 7 27.59 57.68 28.00
CA GLU A 7 26.54 56.99 28.75
C GLU A 7 26.93 55.58 29.23
N LEU A 8 27.68 54.84 28.42
CA LEU A 8 28.17 53.51 28.81
C LEU A 8 29.47 53.64 29.60
N ASP A 9 30.27 54.65 29.27
CA ASP A 9 31.59 54.88 29.82
C ASP A 9 31.54 55.31 31.30
N ALA A 10 30.52 56.05 31.77
CA ALA A 10 30.53 56.57 33.15
C ALA A 10 30.54 55.48 34.25
N TYR A 11 29.76 54.40 34.08
CA TYR A 11 29.78 53.27 35.02
C TYR A 11 31.02 52.39 34.81
N GLU A 12 31.51 52.24 33.58
CA GLU A 12 32.70 51.44 33.24
C GLU A 12 34.00 52.09 33.73
N ILE A 13 34.16 53.41 33.55
CA ILE A 13 35.29 54.23 34.05
C ILE A 13 35.42 54.12 35.57
N LEU A 14 34.29 54.16 36.28
CA LEU A 14 34.26 54.03 37.75
C LEU A 14 34.28 52.57 38.22
N GLY A 15 34.14 51.60 37.31
CA GLY A 15 34.10 50.17 37.60
C GLY A 15 32.90 49.77 38.48
N LEU A 16 31.76 50.43 38.30
CA LEU A 16 30.57 50.25 39.12
C LEU A 16 29.44 49.60 38.33
N THR A 17 28.62 48.82 39.04
CA THR A 17 27.35 48.32 38.51
C THR A 17 26.27 49.39 38.59
N ILE A 18 25.18 49.23 37.82
CA ILE A 18 24.04 50.16 37.81
C ILE A 18 23.39 50.27 39.20
N GLU A 19 23.46 49.19 39.98
CA GLU A 19 22.93 49.06 41.34
C GLU A 19 23.81 49.77 42.39
N ALA A 20 24.95 50.34 42.00
CA ALA A 20 25.86 51.01 42.93
C ALA A 20 25.18 52.19 43.63
N THR A 21 25.37 52.29 44.94
CA THR A 21 24.83 53.40 45.72
C THR A 21 25.68 54.65 45.57
N GLU A 22 25.13 55.83 45.88
CA GLU A 22 25.91 57.08 45.87
C GLU A 22 27.16 57.03 46.77
N LYS A 23 27.10 56.24 47.86
CA LYS A 23 28.24 56.02 48.76
C LYS A 23 29.36 55.26 48.04
N ASP A 24 28.99 54.28 47.22
CA ASP A 24 29.94 53.49 46.44
C ASP A 24 30.58 54.37 45.37
N ILE A 25 29.80 55.19 44.65
CA ILE A 25 30.28 56.17 43.67
C ILE A 25 31.31 57.13 44.28
N LYS A 26 31.00 57.70 45.45
CA LYS A 26 31.91 58.61 46.16
C LYS A 26 33.18 57.89 46.65
N SER A 27 33.05 56.65 47.11
CA SER A 27 34.16 55.83 47.62
C SER A 27 35.12 55.41 46.51
N THR A 28 34.60 54.93 45.38
CA THR A 28 35.41 54.52 44.23
C THR A 28 36.07 55.71 43.55
N TYR A 29 35.35 56.83 43.37
CA TYR A 29 35.94 58.06 42.84
C TYR A 29 37.14 58.50 43.67
N ARG A 30 37.03 58.56 45.01
CA ARG A 30 38.16 58.92 45.89
C ARG A 30 39.35 57.98 45.72
N LYS A 31 39.10 56.67 45.66
CA LYS A 31 40.15 55.66 45.50
C LYS A 31 40.85 55.75 44.15
N LEU A 32 40.10 55.97 43.07
CA LEU A 32 40.64 56.04 41.72
C LEU A 32 41.30 57.40 41.46
N SER A 33 40.71 58.50 41.91
CA SER A 33 41.27 59.85 41.86
C SER A 33 42.68 59.90 42.47
N LEU A 34 42.89 59.27 43.64
CA LEU A 34 44.22 59.17 44.26
C LEU A 34 45.25 58.37 43.43
N LYS A 35 44.81 57.47 42.55
CA LYS A 35 45.66 56.68 41.67
C LYS A 35 46.01 57.40 40.37
N VAL A 36 45.12 58.26 39.87
CA VAL A 36 45.32 58.99 38.60
C VAL A 36 45.60 60.48 38.81
N HIS A 37 45.84 60.93 40.05
CA HIS A 37 46.04 62.35 40.34
C HIS A 37 47.29 62.90 39.63
N PRO A 38 47.20 64.00 38.88
CA PRO A 38 48.31 64.55 38.10
C PRO A 38 49.49 64.98 38.99
N ASP A 39 49.24 65.42 40.23
CA ASP A 39 50.28 65.79 41.20
C ASP A 39 51.15 64.61 41.67
N ARG A 40 50.59 63.39 41.74
CA ARG A 40 51.35 62.17 42.07
C ARG A 40 52.04 61.56 40.86
N HIS A 41 51.62 61.93 39.66
CA HIS A 41 52.10 61.40 38.40
C HIS A 41 52.45 62.51 37.39
N PRO A 42 53.35 63.45 37.75
CA PRO A 42 53.65 64.63 36.92
C PRO A 42 54.32 64.28 35.58
N ASN A 43 54.90 63.08 35.46
CA ASN A 43 55.58 62.62 34.25
C ASN A 43 54.67 61.81 33.30
N ASN A 44 53.39 61.56 33.65
CA ASN A 44 52.48 60.77 32.83
C ASN A 44 51.35 61.63 32.23
N PRO A 45 51.38 61.95 30.94
CA PRO A 45 50.33 62.75 30.29
C PRO A 45 48.97 62.03 30.26
N GLU A 46 48.93 60.70 30.33
CA GLU A 46 47.67 59.95 30.38
C GLU A 46 46.94 60.09 31.72
N ALA A 47 47.66 60.39 32.81
CA ALA A 47 47.06 60.53 34.13
C ALA A 47 46.07 61.70 34.16
N ALA A 48 46.40 62.82 33.51
CA ALA A 48 45.53 63.97 33.37
C ALA A 48 44.26 63.65 32.55
N ALA A 49 44.39 62.90 31.45
CA ALA A 49 43.26 62.48 30.62
C ALA A 49 42.31 61.55 31.38
N LYS A 50 42.84 60.50 32.02
CA LYS A 50 42.06 59.55 32.84
C LYS A 50 41.41 60.22 34.04
N PHE A 51 42.08 61.20 34.66
CA PHE A 51 41.50 61.98 35.74
C PHE A 51 40.33 62.84 35.26
N HIS A 52 40.44 63.41 34.06
CA HIS A 52 39.36 64.20 33.46
C HIS A 52 38.14 63.33 33.15
N GLU A 53 38.33 62.17 32.52
CA GLU A 53 37.28 61.17 32.26
C GLU A 53 36.60 60.72 33.56
N LEU A 54 37.40 60.44 34.59
CA LEU A 54 36.91 60.04 35.91
C LEU A 54 36.09 61.14 36.60
N ASN A 55 36.47 62.41 36.42
CA ASN A 55 35.71 63.54 36.93
C ASN A 55 34.39 63.74 36.19
N GLN A 56 34.39 63.60 34.86
CA GLN A 56 33.17 63.66 34.06
C GLN A 56 32.18 62.54 34.43
N ALA A 57 32.68 61.31 34.58
CA ALA A 57 31.88 60.16 35.01
C ALA A 57 31.26 60.38 36.40
N TYR A 58 32.05 60.91 37.33
CA TYR A 58 31.57 61.22 38.68
C TYR A 58 30.51 62.32 38.70
N GLU A 59 30.72 63.42 37.97
CA GLU A 59 29.74 64.51 37.87
C GLU A 59 28.41 64.05 37.26
N LEU A 60 28.47 63.08 36.33
CA LEU A 60 27.30 62.54 35.68
C LEU A 60 26.51 61.59 36.62
N LEU A 61 27.20 60.73 37.36
CA LEU A 61 26.56 59.77 38.29
C LEU A 61 26.14 60.39 39.64
N LEU A 62 26.75 61.50 40.04
CA LEU A 62 26.44 62.19 41.31
C LEU A 62 25.11 62.95 41.25
N ASP A 63 24.75 63.50 40.08
CA ASP A 63 23.49 64.20 39.89
C ASP A 63 22.34 63.20 39.62
N PRO A 64 21.33 63.12 40.50
CA PRO A 64 20.24 62.15 40.34
C PRO A 64 19.46 62.34 39.04
N THR A 65 19.36 63.57 38.53
CA THR A 65 18.64 63.87 37.29
C THR A 65 19.39 63.35 36.06
N LYS A 66 20.71 63.58 36.00
CA LYS A 66 21.58 63.09 34.93
C LYS A 66 21.72 61.57 34.98
N ARG A 67 21.87 60.99 36.16
CA ARG A 67 21.90 59.54 36.37
C ARG A 67 20.61 58.89 35.88
N SER A 68 19.45 59.43 36.24
CA SER A 68 18.16 58.90 35.78
C SER A 68 18.00 59.00 34.27
N ALA A 69 18.45 60.09 33.64
CA ALA A 69 18.39 60.26 32.18
C ALA A 69 19.31 59.25 31.46
N LEU A 70 20.52 59.03 31.97
CA LEU A 70 21.45 58.02 31.45
C LEU A 70 20.87 56.61 31.58
N ASP A 71 20.36 56.26 32.77
CA ASP A 71 19.77 54.95 33.02
C ASP A 71 18.56 54.70 32.11
N ALA A 72 17.74 55.73 31.84
CA ALA A 72 16.63 55.66 30.90
C ALA A 72 17.09 55.47 29.44
N SER A 73 18.05 56.26 28.96
CA SER A 73 18.63 56.15 27.61
C SER A 73 19.21 54.76 27.38
N ARG A 74 19.97 54.24 28.35
CA ARG A 74 20.55 52.89 28.30
C ARG A 74 19.48 51.81 28.21
N LYS A 75 18.41 51.89 29.02
CA LYS A 75 17.29 50.93 28.96
C LYS A 75 16.60 50.95 27.61
N ILE A 76 16.40 52.14 27.02
CA ILE A 76 15.80 52.28 25.68
C ILE A 76 16.70 51.64 24.61
N LYS A 77 18.02 51.86 24.68
CA LYS A 77 18.99 51.25 23.76
C LYS A 77 18.99 49.73 23.85
N LEU A 78 19.01 49.18 25.06
CA LEU A 78 18.96 47.72 25.29
C LEU A 78 17.64 47.13 24.77
N ALA A 79 16.50 47.71 25.13
CA ALA A 79 15.20 47.23 24.66
C ALA A 79 15.07 47.30 23.13
N ARG A 80 15.67 48.31 22.48
CA ARG A 80 15.72 48.40 21.02
C ARG A 80 16.59 47.31 20.42
N ALA A 81 17.76 47.05 20.99
CA ALA A 81 18.66 45.99 20.54
C ALA A 81 18.03 44.61 20.68
N GLU A 82 17.37 44.32 21.81
CA GLU A 82 16.63 43.08 22.05
C GLU A 82 15.51 42.88 21.03
N ARG A 83 14.69 43.93 20.80
CA ARG A 83 13.62 43.87 19.78
C ARG A 83 14.19 43.59 18.40
N PHE A 84 15.27 44.29 18.02
CA PHE A 84 15.90 44.08 16.72
C PHE A 84 16.45 42.66 16.57
N ALA A 85 17.13 42.13 17.60
CA ALA A 85 17.62 40.75 17.60
C ALA A 85 16.47 39.73 17.49
N ALA A 86 15.36 39.96 18.20
CA ALA A 86 14.17 39.12 18.10
C ALA A 86 13.56 39.14 16.69
N TYR A 87 13.45 40.32 16.06
CA TYR A 87 12.97 40.44 14.69
C TYR A 87 13.90 39.76 13.68
N ASP A 88 15.22 39.90 13.86
CA ASP A 88 16.20 39.31 12.96
C ASP A 88 16.20 37.78 13.05
N SER A 89 16.15 37.22 14.26
CA SER A 89 16.01 35.78 14.47
C SER A 89 14.72 35.21 13.84
N LYS A 90 13.59 35.91 13.99
CA LYS A 90 12.32 35.52 13.39
C LYS A 90 12.37 35.59 11.86
N ARG A 91 12.95 36.66 11.30
CA ARG A 91 13.13 36.81 9.85
C ARG A 91 13.98 35.69 9.29
N LYS A 92 15.10 35.38 9.95
CA LYS A 92 15.99 34.30 9.56
C LYS A 92 15.28 32.95 9.58
N GLY A 93 14.52 32.66 10.65
CA GLY A 93 13.73 31.43 10.74
C GLY A 93 12.70 31.29 9.60
N LEU A 94 11.98 32.36 9.27
CA LEU A 94 11.05 32.36 8.14
C LEU A 94 11.74 32.15 6.78
N GLN A 95 12.93 32.72 6.62
CA GLN A 95 13.72 32.55 5.40
C GLN A 95 14.24 31.11 5.26
N ASP A 96 14.76 30.53 6.34
CA ASP A 96 15.24 29.16 6.37
C ASP A 96 14.09 28.16 6.11
N GLU A 97 12.91 28.36 6.74
CA GLU A 97 11.72 27.55 6.51
C GLU A 97 11.24 27.61 5.05
N LEU A 98 11.25 28.80 4.45
CA LEU A 98 10.88 28.99 3.05
C LEU A 98 11.87 28.27 2.12
N GLU A 99 13.17 28.42 2.37
CA GLU A 99 14.20 27.77 1.57
C GLU A 99 14.13 26.23 1.69
N GLU A 100 13.89 25.71 2.88
CA GLU A 100 13.67 24.27 3.10
C GLU A 100 12.45 23.76 2.35
N ARG A 101 11.34 24.50 2.37
CA ARG A 101 10.12 24.14 1.63
C ARG A 101 10.37 24.13 0.13
N GLU A 102 11.09 25.11 -0.40
CA GLU A 102 11.46 25.14 -1.82
C GLU A 102 12.37 23.98 -2.21
N ARG A 103 13.36 23.66 -1.36
CA ARG A 103 14.27 22.52 -1.57
C ARG A 103 13.50 21.21 -1.53
N ALA A 104 12.59 21.03 -0.57
CA ALA A 104 11.75 19.84 -0.46
C ALA A 104 10.85 19.67 -1.68
N PHE A 105 10.24 20.75 -2.16
CA PHE A 105 9.42 20.74 -3.37
C PHE A 105 10.25 20.36 -4.62
N LYS A 106 11.43 20.97 -4.80
CA LYS A 106 12.34 20.64 -5.91
C LYS A 106 12.77 19.17 -5.85
N LYS A 107 13.14 18.68 -4.66
CA LYS A 107 13.52 17.27 -4.44
C LYS A 107 12.37 16.32 -4.77
N ALA A 108 11.16 16.61 -4.30
CA ALA A 108 9.97 15.80 -4.58
C ALA A 108 9.67 15.72 -6.09
N ARG A 109 9.80 16.83 -6.81
CA ARG A 109 9.65 16.85 -8.28
C ARG A 109 10.66 15.95 -8.98
N VAL A 110 11.93 16.00 -8.57
CA VAL A 110 12.98 15.16 -9.17
C VAL A 110 12.73 13.68 -8.88
N VAL A 111 12.40 13.33 -7.64
CA VAL A 111 12.09 11.95 -7.25
C VAL A 111 10.89 11.41 -8.03
N LYS A 112 9.83 12.22 -8.17
CA LYS A 112 8.66 11.84 -8.98
C LYS A 112 9.02 11.59 -10.44
N ALA A 113 9.79 12.48 -11.06
CA ALA A 113 10.23 12.31 -12.44
C ALA A 113 11.11 11.06 -12.64
N GLN A 114 12.01 10.78 -11.70
CA GLN A 114 12.83 9.56 -11.72
C GLN A 114 11.98 8.29 -11.56
N ALA A 115 10.97 8.32 -10.68
CA ALA A 115 10.06 7.20 -10.51
C ALA A 115 9.20 6.94 -11.77
N GLU A 116 8.71 8.01 -12.41
CA GLU A 116 7.98 7.91 -13.68
C GLU A 116 8.87 7.34 -14.79
N GLN A 117 10.13 7.78 -14.89
CA GLN A 117 11.09 7.24 -15.84
C GLN A 117 11.39 5.75 -15.58
N ALA A 118 11.65 5.37 -14.33
CA ALA A 118 11.90 3.98 -13.96
C ALA A 118 10.70 3.07 -14.29
N LEU A 119 9.47 3.53 -14.01
CA LEU A 119 8.26 2.81 -14.38
C LEU A 119 8.13 2.67 -15.90
N GLN A 120 8.44 3.73 -16.65
CA GLN A 120 8.38 3.72 -18.11
C GLN A 120 9.39 2.74 -18.70
N GLU A 121 10.61 2.67 -18.17
CA GLU A 121 11.62 1.69 -18.55
C GLU A 121 11.18 0.25 -18.23
N GLU A 122 10.59 0.02 -17.06
CA GLU A 122 10.09 -1.30 -16.66
C GLU A 122 8.93 -1.76 -17.57
N LEU A 123 8.01 -0.87 -17.92
CA LEU A 123 6.93 -1.14 -18.87
C LEU A 123 7.47 -1.44 -20.27
N GLN A 124 8.49 -0.70 -20.74
CA GLN A 124 9.14 -0.97 -22.03
C GLN A 124 9.78 -2.36 -22.04
N ARG A 125 10.52 -2.70 -20.98
CA ARG A 125 11.15 -4.02 -20.82
C ARG A 125 10.11 -5.15 -20.79
N LEU A 126 9.05 -5.02 -20.00
CA LEU A 126 7.99 -6.02 -19.94
C LEU A 126 7.27 -6.15 -21.30
N GLY A 127 7.08 -5.03 -21.99
CA GLY A 127 6.52 -5.01 -23.35
C GLY A 127 7.41 -5.75 -24.36
N GLU A 128 8.72 -5.56 -24.30
CA GLU A 128 9.70 -6.28 -25.12
C GLU A 128 9.72 -7.78 -24.83
N GLU A 129 9.77 -8.17 -23.55
CA GLU A 129 9.70 -9.56 -23.11
C GLU A 129 8.37 -10.21 -23.58
N GLY A 130 7.26 -9.49 -23.48
CA GLY A 130 5.95 -9.93 -23.97
C GLY A 130 5.86 -10.06 -25.50
N ARG A 131 6.51 -9.16 -26.26
CA ARG A 131 6.63 -9.28 -27.73
C ARG A 131 7.48 -10.50 -28.12
N ARG A 132 8.61 -10.69 -27.43
CA ARG A 132 9.52 -11.82 -27.65
C ARG A 132 8.83 -13.16 -27.40
N ARG A 133 8.12 -13.29 -26.27
CA ARG A 133 7.41 -14.53 -25.92
C ARG A 133 6.30 -14.89 -26.91
N ARG A 134 5.61 -13.89 -27.47
CA ARG A 134 4.62 -14.11 -28.55
C ARG A 134 5.29 -14.62 -29.81
N LYS A 135 6.39 -13.99 -30.23
CA LYS A 135 7.16 -14.39 -31.40
C LYS A 135 7.73 -15.81 -31.25
N GLU A 136 8.32 -16.15 -30.11
CA GLU A 136 8.83 -17.50 -29.82
C GLU A 136 7.71 -18.55 -29.81
N LYS A 137 6.54 -18.23 -29.23
CA LYS A 137 5.38 -19.13 -29.23
C LYS A 137 4.83 -19.35 -30.65
N GLU A 138 4.74 -18.29 -31.44
CA GLU A 138 4.32 -18.36 -32.85
C GLU A 138 5.30 -19.20 -33.68
N GLU A 139 6.60 -19.02 -33.49
CA GLU A 139 7.64 -19.79 -34.19
C GLU A 139 7.60 -21.28 -33.79
N LEU A 140 7.41 -21.60 -32.51
CA LEU A 140 7.21 -22.98 -32.05
C LEU A 140 5.94 -23.61 -32.63
N LEU A 141 4.84 -22.86 -32.69
CA LEU A 141 3.59 -23.33 -33.29
C LEU A 141 3.78 -23.60 -34.78
N SER A 142 4.41 -22.69 -35.51
CA SER A 142 4.73 -22.86 -36.94
C SER A 142 5.64 -24.06 -37.17
N LYS A 143 6.64 -24.28 -36.30
CA LYS A 143 7.54 -25.44 -36.39
C LYS A 143 6.83 -26.77 -36.11
N ASN A 144 5.88 -26.77 -35.18
CA ASN A 144 5.08 -27.95 -34.83
C ASN A 144 3.88 -28.17 -35.74
N GLU A 145 3.48 -27.17 -36.54
CA GLU A 145 2.36 -27.23 -37.48
C GLU A 145 2.44 -28.42 -38.47
N PRO A 146 3.57 -28.68 -39.17
CA PRO A 146 3.66 -29.83 -40.06
C PRO A 146 3.54 -31.17 -39.32
N GLU A 147 4.07 -31.27 -38.10
CA GLU A 147 3.94 -32.48 -37.28
C GLU A 147 2.51 -32.69 -36.79
N GLN A 148 1.82 -31.62 -36.40
CA GLN A 148 0.41 -31.66 -36.04
C GLN A 148 -0.48 -31.99 -37.25
N LEU A 149 -0.17 -31.44 -38.42
CA LEU A 149 -0.88 -31.73 -39.67
C LEU A 149 -0.68 -33.21 -40.04
N ALA A 150 0.53 -33.75 -39.90
CA ALA A 150 0.84 -35.17 -40.10
C ALA A 150 0.12 -36.08 -39.09
N LYS A 151 -0.01 -35.67 -37.83
CA LYS A 151 -0.81 -36.39 -36.81
C LYS A 151 -2.31 -36.35 -37.11
N ARG A 152 -2.85 -35.22 -37.59
CA ARG A 152 -4.28 -35.07 -37.98
C ARG A 152 -4.62 -35.81 -39.27
N SER A 153 -3.66 -35.93 -40.20
CA SER A 153 -3.83 -36.69 -41.45
C SER A 153 -3.50 -38.17 -41.29
N ARG A 154 -3.04 -38.61 -40.11
CA ARG A 154 -2.93 -40.03 -39.79
C ARG A 154 -4.35 -40.60 -39.72
N PRO A 155 -4.68 -41.65 -40.49
CA PRO A 155 -6.00 -42.25 -40.42
C PRO A 155 -6.28 -42.68 -38.98
N PRO A 156 -7.51 -42.50 -38.47
CA PRO A 156 -7.86 -42.95 -37.14
C PRO A 156 -7.47 -44.43 -37.05
N GLY A 157 -6.72 -44.78 -36.01
CA GLY A 157 -6.51 -46.19 -35.65
C GLY A 157 -7.88 -46.87 -35.53
N PRO A 158 -7.95 -48.20 -35.70
CA PRO A 158 -9.21 -48.92 -35.76
C PRO A 158 -10.12 -48.47 -34.61
N VAL A 159 -11.21 -47.80 -34.99
CA VAL A 159 -12.23 -47.37 -34.05
C VAL A 159 -12.79 -48.66 -33.48
N VAL A 160 -12.41 -48.99 -32.25
CA VAL A 160 -13.02 -50.11 -31.53
C VAL A 160 -14.45 -49.66 -31.26
N SER A 161 -15.35 -49.99 -32.20
CA SER A 161 -16.79 -49.75 -32.14
C SER A 161 -17.41 -50.76 -31.18
N GLY A 162 -17.12 -50.59 -29.90
CA GLY A 162 -17.66 -51.37 -28.81
C GLY A 162 -17.45 -50.62 -27.51
N GLN A 163 -18.40 -50.72 -26.59
CA GLN A 163 -18.23 -50.24 -25.22
C GLN A 163 -16.90 -50.80 -24.68
N PRO A 164 -15.98 -49.96 -24.18
CA PRO A 164 -14.71 -50.45 -23.65
C PRO A 164 -15.01 -51.44 -22.51
N PRO A 165 -14.27 -52.55 -22.42
CA PRO A 165 -14.47 -53.53 -21.36
C PRO A 165 -14.29 -52.83 -20.01
N ILE A 166 -15.24 -53.03 -19.09
CA ILE A 166 -15.17 -52.46 -17.75
C ILE A 166 -14.00 -53.14 -17.01
N GLY A 167 -12.99 -52.36 -16.63
CA GLY A 167 -11.88 -52.83 -15.82
C GLY A 167 -12.34 -53.20 -14.40
N PRO A 168 -11.61 -54.08 -13.69
CA PRO A 168 -12.00 -54.57 -12.36
C PRO A 168 -12.08 -53.48 -11.28
N HIS A 169 -11.54 -52.28 -11.55
CA HIS A 169 -11.53 -51.14 -10.63
C HIS A 169 -12.24 -49.90 -11.17
N ASP A 170 -12.83 -49.98 -12.37
CA ASP A 170 -13.44 -48.82 -13.05
C ASP A 170 -14.76 -48.37 -12.40
N THR A 171 -15.36 -49.24 -11.59
CA THR A 171 -16.54 -48.93 -10.76
C THR A 171 -16.18 -48.63 -9.31
N THR A 172 -14.90 -48.69 -8.95
CA THR A 172 -14.44 -48.47 -7.57
C THR A 172 -13.95 -47.05 -7.36
N VAL A 173 -14.47 -46.40 -6.32
CA VAL A 173 -13.99 -45.10 -5.86
C VAL A 173 -13.28 -45.24 -4.52
N ARG A 174 -12.31 -44.36 -4.30
CA ARG A 174 -11.61 -44.18 -3.04
C ARG A 174 -12.18 -42.96 -2.33
N LEU A 175 -12.69 -43.19 -1.13
CA LEU A 175 -13.19 -42.18 -0.22
C LEU A 175 -12.17 -41.94 0.88
N LYS A 176 -11.92 -40.68 1.20
CA LYS A 176 -11.04 -40.28 2.30
C LYS A 176 -11.71 -39.22 3.14
N TYR A 177 -11.84 -39.48 4.43
CA TYR A 177 -12.58 -38.62 5.35
C TYR A 177 -11.96 -38.61 6.74
N LYS A 178 -12.23 -37.52 7.48
CA LYS A 178 -11.77 -37.35 8.87
C LYS A 178 -12.68 -38.12 9.82
N LEU A 179 -12.10 -38.95 10.68
CA LEU A 179 -12.85 -39.76 11.64
C LEU A 179 -13.57 -38.90 12.71
N ALA A 180 -13.03 -37.72 13.01
CA ALA A 180 -13.64 -36.76 13.93
C ALA A 180 -14.93 -36.12 13.40
N SER A 181 -15.02 -35.95 12.07
CA SER A 181 -16.20 -35.38 11.41
C SER A 181 -17.27 -36.45 11.14
N HIS A 182 -16.85 -37.70 10.99
CA HIS A 182 -17.72 -38.82 10.60
C HIS A 182 -17.46 -40.07 11.46
N PRO A 183 -17.89 -40.09 12.74
CA PRO A 183 -17.62 -41.21 13.65
C PRO A 183 -18.42 -42.48 13.32
N THR A 184 -19.56 -42.33 12.64
CA THR A 184 -20.47 -43.41 12.25
C THR A 184 -20.03 -44.16 10.99
N LEU A 185 -19.14 -43.58 10.19
CA LEU A 185 -18.64 -44.14 8.93
C LEU A 185 -17.46 -45.08 9.14
N THR A 186 -17.56 -45.97 10.11
CA THR A 186 -16.56 -46.99 10.42
C THR A 186 -17.00 -48.39 9.99
N THR A 187 -18.29 -48.55 9.64
CA THR A 187 -18.90 -49.83 9.24
C THR A 187 -19.28 -49.78 7.76
N ALA A 188 -19.05 -50.88 7.04
CA ALA A 188 -19.40 -51.00 5.61
C ALA A 188 -20.89 -50.71 5.35
N THR A 189 -21.79 -51.19 6.22
CA THR A 189 -23.24 -50.94 6.13
C THR A 189 -23.61 -49.47 6.27
N ALA A 190 -22.96 -48.73 7.18
CA ALA A 190 -23.21 -47.30 7.37
C ALA A 190 -22.75 -46.49 6.16
N LEU A 191 -21.62 -46.86 5.58
CA LEU A 191 -21.05 -46.22 4.42
C LEU A 191 -21.88 -46.52 3.16
N ALA A 192 -22.38 -47.74 2.99
CA ALA A 192 -23.31 -48.09 1.93
C ALA A 192 -24.66 -47.35 2.04
N ALA A 193 -25.20 -47.20 3.26
CA ALA A 193 -26.44 -46.46 3.48
C ALA A 193 -26.32 -44.98 3.09
N GLN A 194 -25.17 -44.37 3.35
CA GLN A 194 -24.90 -42.98 2.94
C GLN A 194 -24.74 -42.84 1.43
N LEU A 195 -24.14 -43.84 0.77
CA LEU A 195 -23.89 -43.82 -0.67
C LEU A 195 -25.06 -44.32 -1.52
N ALA A 196 -26.10 -44.88 -0.90
CA ALA A 196 -27.33 -45.32 -1.57
C ALA A 196 -28.02 -44.19 -2.37
N VAL A 197 -27.74 -42.92 -2.04
CA VAL A 197 -28.22 -41.74 -2.78
C VAL A 197 -27.64 -41.67 -4.21
N PHE A 198 -26.47 -42.26 -4.44
CA PHE A 198 -25.76 -42.25 -5.73
C PHE A 198 -26.00 -43.51 -6.54
N GLY A 199 -26.21 -44.64 -5.88
CA GLY A 199 -26.49 -45.93 -6.53
C GLY A 199 -26.30 -47.11 -5.58
N PRO A 200 -26.65 -48.33 -6.03
CA PRO A 200 -26.40 -49.55 -5.28
C PRO A 200 -24.88 -49.81 -5.16
N VAL A 201 -24.47 -50.15 -3.95
CA VAL A 201 -23.08 -50.41 -3.58
C VAL A 201 -22.97 -51.86 -3.10
N ASP A 202 -21.95 -52.58 -3.55
CA ASP A 202 -21.67 -53.91 -3.05
C ASP A 202 -21.06 -53.84 -1.63
N THR A 203 -21.95 -53.91 -0.63
CA THR A 203 -21.60 -53.88 0.79
C THR A 203 -20.55 -54.91 1.21
N GLY A 204 -20.48 -56.05 0.53
CA GLY A 204 -19.55 -57.14 0.83
C GLY A 204 -18.12 -56.88 0.35
N ALA A 205 -17.97 -56.01 -0.65
CA ALA A 205 -16.68 -55.68 -1.26
C ALA A 205 -16.12 -54.31 -0.82
N ILE A 206 -16.79 -53.62 0.12
CA ILE A 206 -16.28 -52.38 0.73
C ILE A 206 -15.09 -52.70 1.64
N VAL A 207 -13.94 -52.09 1.35
CA VAL A 207 -12.73 -52.23 2.17
C VAL A 207 -12.43 -50.91 2.87
N ILE A 208 -12.50 -50.89 4.20
CA ILE A 208 -12.19 -49.71 5.03
C ILE A 208 -10.82 -49.90 5.68
N SER A 209 -9.92 -48.95 5.45
CA SER A 209 -8.60 -48.88 6.06
C SER A 209 -8.51 -47.71 7.04
N LEU A 210 -8.27 -48.05 8.30
CA LEU A 210 -8.04 -47.10 9.40
C LEU A 210 -6.54 -47.06 9.73
N LYS A 211 -5.74 -46.51 8.81
CA LYS A 211 -4.28 -46.52 8.95
C LYS A 211 -3.83 -45.50 9.99
N THR A 212 -3.14 -45.96 11.04
CA THR A 212 -2.48 -45.09 12.02
C THR A 212 -1.26 -44.41 11.38
N ASN A 213 -0.85 -43.26 11.92
CA ASN A 213 0.25 -42.49 11.34
C ASN A 213 1.58 -43.22 11.55
N LYS A 214 2.32 -43.50 10.47
CA LYS A 214 3.63 -44.19 10.50
C LYS A 214 4.67 -43.50 11.40
N LYS A 215 4.53 -42.20 11.67
CA LYS A 215 5.41 -41.43 12.58
C LYS A 215 4.95 -41.41 14.05
N GLN A 216 3.70 -41.78 14.35
CA GLN A 216 3.12 -41.76 15.70
C GLN A 216 2.15 -42.96 15.84
N PRO A 217 2.65 -44.16 16.19
CA PRO A 217 1.84 -45.39 16.24
C PRO A 217 0.85 -45.42 17.41
N ASP A 218 1.11 -44.67 18.51
CA ASP A 218 0.27 -44.67 19.71
C ASP A 218 -0.98 -43.79 19.61
N LYS A 219 -1.13 -43.01 18.52
CA LYS A 219 -2.29 -42.11 18.34
C LYS A 219 -3.34 -42.75 17.45
N PRO A 220 -4.64 -42.58 17.78
CA PRO A 220 -5.73 -43.11 16.96
C PRO A 220 -5.70 -42.54 15.54
N PRO A 221 -6.19 -43.30 14.54
CA PRO A 221 -6.16 -42.90 13.14
C PRO A 221 -7.00 -41.63 12.93
N LYS A 222 -6.40 -40.61 12.30
CA LYS A 222 -7.07 -39.32 12.04
C LYS A 222 -7.99 -39.36 10.82
N PHE A 223 -7.71 -40.26 9.88
CA PHE A 223 -8.42 -40.41 8.61
C PHE A 223 -8.77 -41.87 8.39
N ALA A 224 -9.93 -42.11 7.79
CA ALA A 224 -10.30 -43.38 7.20
C ALA A 224 -10.16 -43.28 5.68
N THR A 225 -9.80 -44.39 5.04
CA THR A 225 -9.84 -44.54 3.59
C THR A 225 -10.69 -45.75 3.26
N ALA A 226 -11.76 -45.56 2.51
CA ALA A 226 -12.64 -46.64 2.07
C ALA A 226 -12.55 -46.83 0.56
N LEU A 227 -12.45 -48.07 0.12
CA LEU A 227 -12.62 -48.47 -1.27
C LEU A 227 -14.04 -48.99 -1.44
N VAL A 228 -14.78 -48.38 -2.36
CA VAL A 228 -16.20 -48.66 -2.54
C VAL A 228 -16.47 -49.03 -3.99
N PRO A 229 -16.77 -50.31 -4.27
CA PRO A 229 -17.29 -50.73 -5.57
C PRO A 229 -18.77 -50.38 -5.72
N PHE A 230 -19.08 -49.63 -6.77
CA PHE A 230 -20.45 -49.45 -7.25
C PHE A 230 -20.80 -50.52 -8.29
N GLU A 231 -22.10 -50.77 -8.48
CA GLU A 231 -22.56 -51.67 -9.55
C GLU A 231 -22.34 -51.07 -10.94
N THR A 232 -22.49 -49.74 -11.08
CA THR A 232 -22.33 -49.02 -12.35
C THR A 232 -21.22 -47.97 -12.26
N ALA A 233 -20.41 -47.83 -13.32
CA ALA A 233 -19.40 -46.77 -13.43
C ALA A 233 -20.03 -45.36 -13.38
N GLY A 234 -21.26 -45.20 -13.89
CA GLY A 234 -22.00 -43.94 -13.82
C GLY A 234 -22.36 -43.50 -12.38
N ASP A 235 -22.64 -44.45 -11.50
CA ASP A 235 -22.97 -44.18 -10.09
C ASP A 235 -21.72 -43.77 -9.32
N ALA A 236 -20.61 -44.47 -9.58
CA ALA A 236 -19.27 -44.11 -9.09
C ALA A 236 -18.88 -42.68 -9.53
N TYR A 237 -19.12 -42.32 -10.80
CA TYR A 237 -18.88 -40.96 -11.31
C TYR A 237 -19.81 -39.92 -10.68
N SER A 238 -21.08 -40.26 -10.44
CA SER A 238 -22.04 -39.37 -9.76
C SER A 238 -21.61 -39.06 -8.32
N CYS A 239 -21.06 -40.07 -7.63
CA CYS A 239 -20.43 -39.90 -6.32
C CYS A 239 -19.20 -38.99 -6.41
N LEU A 240 -18.32 -39.18 -7.40
CA LEU A 240 -17.14 -38.34 -7.63
C LEU A 240 -17.50 -36.87 -7.88
N CYS A 241 -18.51 -36.58 -8.72
CA CYS A 241 -18.99 -35.22 -8.99
C CYS A 241 -19.59 -34.53 -7.76
N SER A 242 -19.88 -35.29 -6.71
CA SER A 242 -20.45 -34.83 -5.44
C SER A 242 -19.41 -34.77 -4.31
N SER A 243 -18.14 -35.01 -4.61
CA SER A 243 -17.01 -34.88 -3.68
C SER A 243 -17.02 -33.51 -2.99
N GLY A 244 -17.00 -33.50 -1.66
CA GLY A 244 -16.98 -32.28 -0.84
C GLY A 244 -18.27 -31.45 -0.83
N LYS A 245 -19.38 -31.92 -1.41
CA LYS A 245 -20.65 -31.17 -1.43
C LYS A 245 -21.56 -31.57 -0.26
N VAL A 246 -22.09 -30.56 0.43
CA VAL A 246 -22.99 -30.71 1.58
C VAL A 246 -24.36 -31.26 1.16
N ASP A 247 -24.86 -30.85 -0.01
CA ASP A 247 -26.23 -31.14 -0.49
C ASP A 247 -26.54 -32.63 -0.65
N ARG A 248 -25.50 -33.46 -0.86
CA ARG A 248 -25.64 -34.91 -1.00
C ARG A 248 -24.95 -35.70 0.11
N GLY A 249 -24.70 -35.05 1.24
CA GLY A 249 -24.18 -35.70 2.44
C GLY A 249 -22.72 -36.13 2.37
N LEU A 250 -21.93 -35.59 1.44
CA LEU A 250 -20.49 -35.88 1.29
C LEU A 250 -19.61 -34.72 1.80
N ASP A 251 -20.08 -34.00 2.82
CA ASP A 251 -19.33 -32.90 3.43
C ASP A 251 -18.02 -33.40 4.05
N GLY A 252 -16.89 -32.80 3.65
CA GLY A 252 -15.56 -33.19 4.12
C GLY A 252 -15.10 -34.61 3.72
N ILE A 253 -15.75 -35.24 2.73
CA ILE A 253 -15.35 -36.52 2.12
C ILE A 253 -14.73 -36.27 0.75
N GLU A 254 -13.45 -36.62 0.62
CA GLU A 254 -12.69 -36.55 -0.63
C GLU A 254 -12.88 -37.86 -1.42
N VAL A 255 -13.51 -37.77 -2.59
CA VAL A 255 -13.73 -38.90 -3.51
C VAL A 255 -12.73 -38.84 -4.66
N SER A 256 -12.13 -39.98 -5.01
CA SER A 256 -11.15 -40.11 -6.10
C SER A 256 -11.26 -41.48 -6.78
N TRP A 257 -10.80 -41.62 -8.02
CA TRP A 257 -10.70 -42.93 -8.66
C TRP A 257 -9.57 -43.76 -8.05
N VAL A 258 -9.75 -45.07 -7.96
CA VAL A 258 -8.70 -45.98 -7.45
C VAL A 258 -7.47 -45.99 -8.34
N THR A 259 -7.67 -45.83 -9.65
CA THR A 259 -6.64 -45.84 -10.70
C THR A 259 -5.88 -44.52 -10.87
N GLU A 260 -6.16 -43.50 -10.05
CA GLU A 260 -5.66 -42.11 -10.15
C GLU A 260 -6.08 -41.38 -11.45
N ASP A 261 -6.09 -42.08 -12.58
CA ASP A 261 -6.64 -41.66 -13.86
C ASP A 261 -8.14 -41.99 -14.00
N GLU A 262 -8.85 -41.13 -14.73
CA GLU A 262 -10.25 -41.33 -15.09
C GLU A 262 -10.41 -42.55 -16.03
N PRO A 263 -11.29 -43.52 -15.69
CA PRO A 263 -11.44 -44.76 -16.44
C PRO A 263 -12.02 -44.52 -17.84
N GLU A 264 -11.61 -45.35 -18.80
CA GLU A 264 -11.94 -45.19 -20.22
C GLU A 264 -13.44 -45.26 -20.51
N ILE A 265 -14.20 -46.02 -19.71
CA ILE A 265 -15.65 -46.10 -19.79
C ILE A 265 -16.33 -44.75 -19.53
N ILE A 266 -15.80 -43.92 -18.63
CA ILE A 266 -16.34 -42.59 -18.33
C ILE A 266 -16.03 -41.61 -19.46
N LYS A 267 -14.81 -41.68 -20.00
CA LYS A 267 -14.41 -40.90 -21.18
C LYS A 267 -15.30 -41.26 -22.38
N TRP A 268 -15.57 -42.54 -22.59
CA TRP A 268 -16.46 -43.04 -23.63
C TRP A 268 -17.92 -42.59 -23.40
N LEU A 269 -18.46 -42.73 -22.19
CA LEU A 269 -19.81 -42.27 -21.84
C LEU A 269 -19.99 -40.76 -22.04
N ARG A 270 -18.96 -39.94 -21.76
CA ARG A 270 -19.00 -38.49 -22.02
C ARG A 270 -19.06 -38.18 -23.51
N VAL A 271 -18.31 -38.92 -24.33
CA VAL A 271 -18.36 -38.80 -25.80
C VAL A 271 -19.74 -39.23 -26.32
N GLN A 272 -20.29 -40.34 -25.84
CA GLN A 272 -21.62 -40.83 -26.22
C GLN A 272 -22.76 -39.89 -25.77
N GLY A 273 -22.69 -39.35 -24.55
CA GLY A 273 -23.68 -38.40 -24.03
C GLY A 273 -23.69 -37.07 -24.80
N ASN A 274 -22.52 -36.61 -25.25
CA ASN A 274 -22.38 -35.41 -26.08
C ASN A 274 -22.82 -35.63 -27.55
N THR A 275 -22.86 -36.89 -28.01
CA THR A 275 -23.42 -37.24 -29.32
C THR A 275 -24.94 -37.40 -29.34
N ILE A 276 -25.59 -37.64 -28.19
CA ILE A 276 -27.07 -37.74 -28.10
C ILE A 276 -27.72 -36.35 -28.03
N SER A 277 -27.01 -35.32 -27.56
CA SER A 277 -27.50 -33.93 -27.54
C SER A 277 -27.35 -33.18 -28.86
N ASN A 278 -26.85 -33.83 -29.92
CA ASN A 278 -26.67 -33.22 -31.23
C ASN A 278 -27.43 -34.00 -32.31
N ALA A 279 -28.76 -34.01 -32.18
CA ALA A 279 -29.68 -34.34 -33.26
C ALA A 279 -30.07 -33.03 -34.01
N PRO A 280 -30.15 -33.02 -35.34
CA PRO A 280 -30.21 -31.80 -36.14
C PRO A 280 -31.60 -31.15 -36.06
N GLN A 281 -31.67 -29.90 -35.61
CA GLN A 281 -32.82 -29.04 -35.92
C GLN A 281 -32.57 -28.33 -37.25
N SER A 282 -33.52 -28.56 -38.15
CA SER A 282 -33.67 -28.03 -39.49
C SER A 282 -33.67 -26.50 -39.57
N GLN A 283 -33.01 -26.00 -40.60
CA GLN A 283 -33.06 -24.63 -41.09
C GLN A 283 -34.43 -24.31 -41.71
N ASP A 284 -34.91 -23.09 -41.44
CA ASP A 284 -35.74 -22.19 -42.26
C ASP A 284 -35.91 -20.92 -41.38
N GLY A 285 -35.74 -19.67 -41.77
CA GLY A 285 -35.42 -18.98 -43.01
C GLY A 285 -35.50 -17.46 -42.74
N ASP A 286 -34.91 -16.69 -43.64
CA ASP A 286 -35.18 -15.28 -43.96
C ASP A 286 -34.53 -14.13 -43.18
N ALA A 287 -33.61 -13.50 -43.93
CA ALA A 287 -33.14 -12.14 -43.80
C ALA A 287 -34.18 -11.14 -44.35
N TYR A 288 -34.38 -10.01 -43.66
CA TYR A 288 -34.58 -8.72 -44.33
C TYR A 288 -34.19 -7.54 -43.44
N SER A 289 -33.31 -6.70 -43.97
CA SER A 289 -32.93 -5.39 -43.47
C SER A 289 -34.06 -4.36 -43.64
N SER A 290 -34.28 -3.47 -42.67
CA SER A 290 -34.56 -2.04 -42.91
C SER A 290 -34.51 -1.27 -41.60
N PHE A 291 -33.60 -0.29 -41.54
CA PHE A 291 -33.54 0.77 -40.54
C PHE A 291 -34.85 1.57 -40.48
N PRO A 292 -35.15 2.18 -39.31
CA PRO A 292 -35.36 3.63 -39.32
C PRO A 292 -34.42 4.36 -38.34
N THR A 293 -34.11 5.57 -38.76
CA THR A 293 -33.23 6.58 -38.16
C THR A 293 -33.65 7.08 -36.77
N ASP A 294 -32.61 7.42 -36.02
CA ASP A 294 -32.47 8.13 -34.73
C ASP A 294 -33.41 9.36 -34.53
N PRO A 295 -33.65 9.81 -33.27
CA PRO A 295 -32.59 10.48 -32.49
C PRO A 295 -32.44 10.04 -31.01
N THR A 296 -31.17 9.92 -30.62
CA THR A 296 -30.55 9.97 -29.27
C THR A 296 -31.05 11.09 -28.34
N PRO A 297 -30.62 11.16 -27.04
CA PRO A 297 -29.86 10.19 -26.22
C PRO A 297 -30.43 9.95 -24.80
N ASP A 298 -30.02 8.87 -24.13
CA ASP A 298 -29.26 8.90 -22.84
C ASP A 298 -29.44 7.61 -22.01
N ALA A 299 -28.40 7.28 -21.22
CA ALA A 299 -28.22 6.19 -20.26
C ALA A 299 -27.63 4.85 -20.78
N GLY A 300 -26.45 4.93 -21.40
CA GLY A 300 -25.56 3.78 -21.62
C GLY A 300 -24.73 3.43 -20.38
N ALA A 301 -24.99 2.26 -19.79
CA ALA A 301 -24.07 1.58 -18.87
C ALA A 301 -22.96 0.88 -19.67
N PRO A 302 -21.65 1.13 -19.42
CA PRO A 302 -20.61 0.51 -20.19
C PRO A 302 -20.22 -0.86 -19.64
N LEU A 303 -20.11 -1.77 -20.59
CA LEU A 303 -19.48 -3.08 -20.52
C LEU A 303 -18.07 -3.01 -19.93
N ALA A 304 -17.75 -4.00 -19.10
CA ALA A 304 -16.42 -4.24 -18.56
C ALA A 304 -15.40 -4.44 -19.68
N GLN A 305 -14.43 -3.53 -19.78
CA GLN A 305 -13.14 -3.76 -20.42
C GLN A 305 -12.06 -4.00 -19.35
N PRO A 306 -11.03 -4.81 -19.64
CA PRO A 306 -9.98 -5.09 -18.67
C PRO A 306 -9.04 -3.88 -18.59
N GLY A 307 -8.92 -3.27 -17.40
CA GLY A 307 -7.79 -2.37 -17.13
C GLY A 307 -7.95 -1.24 -16.13
N LEU A 308 -9.13 -0.95 -15.57
CA LEU A 308 -9.25 -0.02 -14.44
C LEU A 308 -10.30 -0.53 -13.44
N ASP A 309 -9.88 -0.68 -12.18
CA ASP A 309 -10.73 -1.14 -11.10
C ASP A 309 -11.95 -0.21 -10.97
N TYR A 310 -13.15 -0.80 -10.90
CA TYR A 310 -14.44 -0.08 -10.82
C TYR A 310 -14.43 1.02 -9.75
N GLU A 311 -13.78 0.74 -8.62
CA GLU A 311 -13.58 1.68 -7.51
C GLU A 311 -12.78 2.93 -7.89
N SER A 312 -11.77 2.80 -8.75
CA SER A 312 -10.96 3.94 -9.23
C SER A 312 -11.76 4.88 -10.13
N VAL A 313 -12.65 4.33 -10.95
CA VAL A 313 -13.54 5.10 -11.84
C VAL A 313 -14.60 5.83 -11.01
N THR A 314 -15.16 5.18 -9.99
CA THR A 314 -16.12 5.82 -9.07
C THR A 314 -15.47 6.97 -8.30
N LEU A 315 -14.26 6.77 -7.78
CA LEU A 315 -13.52 7.81 -7.04
C LEU A 315 -13.12 8.99 -7.93
N MET A 316 -12.75 8.75 -9.19
CA MET A 316 -12.44 9.80 -10.16
C MET A 316 -13.68 10.66 -10.46
N ARG A 317 -14.84 10.01 -10.62
CA ARG A 317 -16.12 10.68 -10.87
C ARG A 317 -16.61 11.48 -9.67
N MET A 318 -16.42 10.96 -8.45
CA MET A 318 -16.72 11.68 -7.21
C MET A 318 -15.84 12.94 -7.06
N ARG A 319 -14.53 12.82 -7.36
CA ARG A 319 -13.60 13.95 -7.29
C ARG A 319 -13.92 15.05 -8.31
N GLN A 320 -14.40 14.68 -9.50
CA GLN A 320 -14.84 15.65 -10.51
C GLN A 320 -16.10 16.40 -10.07
N LEU A 321 -17.09 15.70 -9.51
CA LEU A 321 -18.32 16.32 -9.00
C LEU A 321 -18.04 17.26 -7.82
N GLU A 322 -17.14 16.87 -6.92
CA GLU A 322 -16.76 17.72 -5.79
C GLU A 322 -16.01 18.97 -6.24
N ARG A 323 -15.18 18.86 -7.28
CA ARG A 323 -14.50 19.99 -7.89
C ARG A 323 -15.47 20.95 -8.60
N GLU A 324 -16.41 20.43 -9.38
CA GLU A 324 -17.44 21.25 -10.04
C GLU A 324 -18.35 21.95 -9.03
N ARG A 325 -18.65 21.29 -7.91
CA ARG A 325 -19.40 21.89 -6.80
C ARG A 325 -18.64 23.06 -6.18
N LEU A 326 -17.35 22.88 -5.89
CA LEU A 326 -16.50 23.94 -5.35
C LEU A 326 -16.32 25.10 -6.34
N GLU A 327 -16.13 24.81 -7.63
CA GLU A 327 -16.07 25.85 -8.66
C GLU A 327 -17.38 26.65 -8.77
N ARG A 328 -18.54 26.00 -8.60
CA ARG A 328 -19.84 26.71 -8.53
C ARG A 328 -19.97 27.56 -7.27
N GLU A 329 -19.55 27.04 -6.12
CA GLU A 329 -19.61 27.76 -4.85
C GLU A 329 -18.68 28.99 -4.85
N ILE A 330 -17.51 28.89 -5.50
CA ILE A 330 -16.60 30.03 -5.70
C ILE A 330 -17.24 31.08 -6.61
N LEU A 331 -17.82 30.67 -7.74
CA LEU A 331 -18.49 31.60 -8.66
C LEU A 331 -19.71 32.29 -8.02
N GLU A 332 -20.43 31.59 -7.15
CA GLU A 332 -21.57 32.13 -6.42
C GLU A 332 -21.13 33.12 -5.33
N GLN A 333 -20.00 32.84 -4.64
CA GLN A 333 -19.38 33.76 -3.70
C GLN A 333 -18.86 35.02 -4.40
N GLU A 334 -18.15 34.88 -5.52
CA GLU A 334 -17.68 36.01 -6.33
C GLU A 334 -18.84 36.87 -6.84
N ALA A 335 -19.97 36.27 -7.23
CA ALA A 335 -21.16 36.99 -7.66
C ALA A 335 -21.92 37.71 -6.52
N THR A 336 -21.69 37.32 -5.27
CA THR A 336 -22.25 38.00 -4.09
C THR A 336 -21.37 39.11 -3.53
N GLU A 337 -20.09 39.15 -3.94
CA GLU A 337 -19.12 40.17 -3.54
C GLU A 337 -19.06 41.39 -4.50
N GLU A 338 -19.66 41.30 -5.70
CA GLU A 338 -19.89 42.43 -6.64
C GLU A 338 -21.18 43.22 -6.36
#